data_AF-A0A2D7L895-F1
#
_entry.id   AF-A0A2D7L895-F1
#
_cell.length_a   1.000
_cell.length_b   1.000
_cell.length_c   1.000
_cell.angle_alpha   90.00
_cell.angle_beta   90.00
_cell.angle_gamma   90.00
#
_symmetry.space_group_name_H-M   'P 1'
#
loop_
_entity.id
_entity.type
_entity.pdbx_description
1 polymer ?
#
loop_
_entity_poly.entity_id
_entity_poly.type
_entity_poly.pdbx_seq_one_letter_code
_entity_poly.pdbx_strand_id
1 'polypeptide(L)'
;MSKIPEDAIRCLDKGFVRLVDAMGGDDAIVQAARVSYGKGTAKVSQDRGLIRYLMRHRHTTPFEMVEFKFHCKMPIFVARQWVRHRTANINEYSLRYSEARDEFYCPDPEHIQFQSSLNKQGRLGEVSESLKTKVRDYFQEISNRSFEIYSELNDAGVARELARAILPVNLYTEWYWKNDLHNLLHFVGLRSDSHAQYEIRVFSDAMAESVKKVAPFAWEAYQDYVVSGLRFSRIEQGLLEQNLPDRVVDDIMEDIVYQITASLHNNKPREDHELFSLYKKQGGHDSEEDFNLKWDSGEIEVGNVRELREFKEKLLSLKN
;
A
#
# COMPACT_ATOMS: atom_id res chain seq x y z
N MET A 1 6.82 -17.97 -26.06
CA MET A 1 6.57 -17.26 -24.79
C MET A 1 7.41 -17.90 -23.70
N SER A 2 8.11 -17.08 -22.90
CA SER A 2 8.79 -17.61 -21.71
C SER A 2 7.75 -18.13 -20.71
N LYS A 3 8.02 -19.30 -20.11
CA LYS A 3 7.13 -19.89 -19.10
C LYS A 3 7.12 -18.95 -17.88
N ILE A 4 5.93 -18.53 -17.44
CA ILE A 4 5.77 -17.79 -16.19
C ILE A 4 6.16 -18.73 -15.03
N PRO A 5 7.02 -18.31 -14.08
CA PRO A 5 7.37 -19.13 -12.93
C PRO A 5 6.13 -19.51 -12.10
N GLU A 6 6.11 -20.72 -11.53
CA GLU A 6 4.94 -21.25 -10.81
C GLU A 6 4.66 -20.52 -9.48
N ASP A 7 5.70 -19.93 -8.88
CA ASP A 7 5.66 -19.12 -7.67
C ASP A 7 5.37 -17.62 -7.95
N ALA A 8 5.13 -17.23 -9.21
CA ALA A 8 4.90 -15.85 -9.59
C ALA A 8 3.40 -15.49 -9.64
N ILE A 9 3.09 -14.24 -9.30
CA ILE A 9 1.76 -13.65 -9.52
C ILE A 9 1.72 -13.10 -10.95
N ARG A 10 0.83 -13.63 -11.78
CA ARG A 10 0.64 -13.19 -13.16
C ARG A 10 0.13 -11.75 -13.20
N CYS A 11 0.69 -10.93 -14.08
CA CYS A 11 0.32 -9.54 -14.28
C CYS A 11 0.09 -9.28 -15.78
N LEU A 12 -1.03 -8.64 -16.13
CA LEU A 12 -1.40 -8.39 -17.52
C LEU A 12 -1.43 -9.69 -18.36
N ASP A 13 -1.19 -9.60 -19.67
CA ASP A 13 -1.26 -10.73 -20.58
C ASP A 13 -0.06 -11.69 -20.47
N LYS A 14 1.16 -11.16 -20.29
CA LYS A 14 2.42 -11.94 -20.30
C LYS A 14 3.41 -11.59 -19.19
N GLY A 15 3.07 -10.62 -18.32
CA GLY A 15 3.92 -10.15 -17.24
C GLY A 15 3.75 -10.95 -15.95
N PHE A 16 4.61 -10.65 -14.98
CA PHE A 16 4.52 -11.21 -13.64
C PHE A 16 5.31 -10.40 -12.60
N VAL A 17 4.99 -10.64 -11.34
CA VAL A 17 5.81 -10.32 -10.16
C VAL A 17 6.11 -11.61 -9.42
N ARG A 18 7.38 -11.88 -9.16
CA ARG A 18 7.83 -13.02 -8.37
C ARG A 18 8.67 -12.53 -7.20
N LEU A 19 8.28 -12.89 -5.98
CA LEU A 19 9.11 -12.66 -4.81
C LEU A 19 10.28 -13.65 -4.86
N VAL A 20 11.49 -13.14 -5.09
CA VAL A 20 12.70 -13.97 -5.19
C VAL A 20 13.23 -14.25 -3.80
N ASP A 21 13.19 -13.24 -2.94
CA ASP A 21 13.81 -13.26 -1.62
C ASP A 21 13.20 -12.15 -0.75
N ALA A 22 13.16 -12.39 0.55
CA ALA A 22 12.78 -11.41 1.55
C ALA A 22 13.67 -11.59 2.79
N MET A 23 14.13 -10.49 3.36
CA MET A 23 14.92 -10.48 4.59
C MET A 23 14.14 -9.78 5.68
N GLY A 24 13.94 -10.47 6.81
CA GLY A 24 13.19 -9.97 7.95
C GLY A 24 11.68 -10.12 7.80
N GLY A 25 10.96 -9.29 8.55
CA GLY A 25 9.51 -9.30 8.70
C GLY A 25 9.13 -8.38 9.86
N ASP A 26 7.94 -8.56 10.42
CA ASP A 26 7.47 -7.78 11.58
C ASP A 26 8.43 -7.87 12.79
N ASP A 27 9.07 -9.04 12.97
CA ASP A 27 10.06 -9.28 14.02
C ASP A 27 11.33 -8.43 13.86
N ALA A 28 11.83 -8.27 12.62
CA ALA A 28 12.98 -7.44 12.32
C ALA A 28 12.70 -5.95 12.62
N ILE A 29 11.48 -5.48 12.32
CA ILE A 29 11.03 -4.11 12.64
C ILE A 29 11.09 -3.89 14.16
N VAL A 30 10.51 -4.84 14.92
CA VAL A 30 10.45 -4.77 16.38
C VAL A 30 11.84 -4.86 17.00
N GLN A 31 12.67 -5.78 16.52
CA GLN A 31 14.05 -5.94 16.96
C GLN A 31 14.82 -4.62 16.77
N ALA A 32 14.77 -4.05 15.56
CA ALA A 32 15.45 -2.80 15.24
C ALA A 32 14.96 -1.63 16.11
N ALA A 33 13.65 -1.52 16.30
CA ALA A 33 13.08 -0.49 17.16
C ALA A 33 13.51 -0.66 18.64
N ARG A 34 13.57 -1.89 19.16
CA ARG A 34 13.92 -2.18 20.56
C ARG A 34 15.40 -1.98 20.90
N VAL A 35 16.31 -2.03 19.91
CA VAL A 35 17.72 -1.66 20.15
C VAL A 35 17.81 -0.24 20.73
N SER A 36 16.91 0.65 20.32
CA SER A 36 16.81 2.00 20.87
C SER A 36 16.27 2.06 22.31
N TYR A 37 15.60 1.00 22.80
CA TYR A 37 14.93 0.96 24.11
C TYR A 37 15.60 0.02 25.15
N GLY A 38 16.63 -0.73 24.76
CA GLY A 38 17.30 -1.70 25.65
C GLY A 38 16.47 -2.98 25.92
N LYS A 39 17.02 -3.94 26.67
CA LYS A 39 16.39 -5.25 26.95
C LYS A 39 15.11 -5.10 27.80
N GLY A 40 13.95 -4.98 27.16
CA GLY A 40 12.63 -4.98 27.78
C GLY A 40 11.68 -5.99 27.12
N THR A 41 10.96 -6.73 27.97
CA THR A 41 10.11 -7.91 27.74
C THR A 41 9.46 -8.09 26.35
N ALA A 42 9.66 -9.27 25.76
CA ALA A 42 9.01 -9.72 24.53
C ALA A 42 7.64 -10.35 24.82
N LYS A 43 6.54 -9.66 24.48
CA LYS A 43 5.21 -10.27 24.31
C LYS A 43 4.68 -9.88 22.94
N VAL A 44 4.11 -10.84 22.20
CA VAL A 44 3.59 -10.64 20.82
C VAL A 44 2.52 -9.54 20.74
N SER A 45 1.67 -9.36 21.76
CA SER A 45 0.70 -8.24 21.79
C SER A 45 1.37 -6.87 21.88
N GLN A 46 2.59 -6.79 22.43
CA GLN A 46 3.40 -5.58 22.45
C GLN A 46 4.08 -5.31 21.10
N ASP A 47 4.31 -6.35 20.29
CA ASP A 47 5.00 -6.25 18.99
C ASP A 47 4.10 -5.56 17.95
N ARG A 48 2.86 -6.07 17.76
CA ARG A 48 1.87 -5.40 16.90
C ARG A 48 1.61 -3.97 17.34
N GLY A 49 1.45 -3.74 18.65
CA GLY A 49 1.24 -2.40 19.22
C GLY A 49 2.41 -1.45 18.95
N LEU A 50 3.65 -1.95 19.00
CA LEU A 50 4.85 -1.18 18.68
C LEU A 50 4.90 -0.83 17.19
N ILE A 51 4.68 -1.78 16.29
CA ILE A 51 4.68 -1.54 14.83
C ILE A 51 3.65 -0.47 14.47
N ARG A 52 2.43 -0.60 15.00
CA ARG A 52 1.36 0.40 14.83
C ARG A 52 1.77 1.78 15.33
N TYR A 53 2.36 1.83 16.52
CA TYR A 53 2.88 3.08 17.08
C TYR A 53 3.93 3.73 16.16
N LEU A 54 4.90 2.94 15.67
CA LEU A 54 5.95 3.43 14.76
C LEU A 54 5.36 3.98 13.46
N MET A 55 4.42 3.27 12.83
CA MET A 55 3.77 3.70 11.60
C MET A 55 2.99 5.01 11.80
N ARG A 56 2.16 5.08 12.85
CA ARG A 56 1.35 6.25 13.20
C ARG A 56 2.19 7.50 13.44
N HIS A 57 3.37 7.34 14.04
CA HIS A 57 4.31 8.43 14.36
C HIS A 57 5.37 8.65 13.27
N ARG A 58 5.28 7.92 12.14
CA ARG A 58 6.23 8.00 11.02
C ARG A 58 7.67 7.75 11.45
N HIS A 59 7.88 6.83 12.39
CA HIS A 59 9.20 6.28 12.70
C HIS A 59 9.54 5.22 11.65
N THR A 60 10.12 5.65 10.53
CA THR A 60 10.28 4.83 9.33
C THR A 60 11.50 3.92 9.34
N THR A 61 12.59 4.31 10.02
CA THR A 61 13.87 3.59 9.96
C THR A 61 13.81 2.12 10.42
N PRO A 62 12.96 1.68 11.38
CA PRO A 62 12.82 0.25 11.67
C PRO A 62 12.20 -0.54 10.52
N PHE A 63 11.35 0.08 9.69
CA PHE A 63 10.78 -0.57 8.51
C PHE A 63 11.81 -0.77 7.40
N GLU A 64 12.87 0.06 7.35
CA GLU A 64 13.96 -0.09 6.37
C GLU A 64 14.81 -1.35 6.61
N MET A 65 14.64 -2.02 7.76
CA MET A 65 15.34 -3.27 8.10
C MET A 65 14.71 -4.52 7.48
N VAL A 66 13.57 -4.38 6.80
CA VAL A 66 12.91 -5.44 6.05
C VAL A 66 13.14 -5.18 4.57
N GLU A 67 13.69 -6.15 3.84
CA GLU A 67 14.07 -6.01 2.44
C GLU A 67 13.35 -7.02 1.56
N PHE A 68 12.98 -6.60 0.36
CA PHE A 68 12.32 -7.44 -0.64
C PHE A 68 13.10 -7.41 -1.94
N LYS A 69 13.25 -8.58 -2.58
CA LYS A 69 13.83 -8.73 -3.91
C LYS A 69 12.81 -9.39 -4.82
N PHE A 70 12.43 -8.70 -5.88
CA PHE A 70 11.47 -9.18 -6.87
C PHE A 70 12.15 -9.43 -8.21
N HIS A 71 11.64 -10.43 -8.94
CA HIS A 71 11.88 -10.61 -10.36
C HIS A 71 10.57 -10.27 -11.06
N CYS A 72 10.61 -9.23 -11.89
CA CYS A 72 9.43 -8.72 -12.55
C CYS A 72 9.61 -8.78 -14.06
N LYS A 73 8.51 -9.04 -14.76
CA LYS A 73 8.40 -8.94 -16.21
C LYS A 73 7.27 -7.99 -16.56
N MET A 74 7.58 -6.86 -17.20
CA MET A 74 6.62 -5.79 -17.50
C MET A 74 6.87 -5.14 -18.85
N PRO A 75 5.90 -4.41 -19.42
CA PRO A 75 6.16 -3.57 -20.59
C PRO A 75 7.11 -2.41 -20.27
N ILE A 76 7.92 -1.99 -21.24
CA ILE A 76 8.88 -0.88 -21.06
C ILE A 76 8.19 0.42 -20.59
N PHE A 77 6.98 0.73 -21.07
CA PHE A 77 6.27 1.93 -20.60
C PHE A 77 5.88 1.87 -19.11
N VAL A 78 5.68 0.67 -18.55
CA VAL A 78 5.47 0.46 -17.10
C VAL A 78 6.80 0.60 -16.37
N ALA A 79 7.86 -0.04 -16.87
CA ALA A 79 9.20 0.06 -16.29
C ALA A 79 9.64 1.53 -16.14
N ARG A 80 9.39 2.37 -17.15
CA ARG A 80 9.71 3.82 -17.14
C ARG A 80 9.02 4.62 -16.03
N GLN A 81 7.84 4.19 -15.56
CA GLN A 81 7.18 4.81 -14.41
C GLN A 81 7.76 4.28 -13.10
N TRP A 82 8.08 2.99 -13.07
CA TRP A 82 8.59 2.29 -11.91
C TRP A 82 10.01 2.73 -11.55
N VAL A 83 10.92 2.94 -12.51
CA VAL A 83 12.31 3.43 -12.25
C VAL A 83 12.38 4.82 -11.60
N ARG A 84 11.26 5.56 -11.54
CA ARG A 84 11.21 6.86 -10.85
C ARG A 84 11.33 6.73 -9.33
N HIS A 85 11.17 5.51 -8.80
CA HIS A 85 11.37 5.17 -7.39
C HIS A 85 12.84 4.87 -7.11
N ARG A 86 13.60 5.95 -6.88
CA ARG A 86 15.06 5.99 -6.88
C ARG A 86 15.75 5.31 -5.69
N THR A 87 15.01 4.93 -4.66
CA THR A 87 15.55 4.27 -3.46
C THR A 87 15.80 2.77 -3.68
N ALA A 88 15.26 2.20 -4.76
CA ALA A 88 15.45 0.81 -5.10
C ALA A 88 16.76 0.53 -5.87
N ASN A 89 17.23 -0.71 -5.79
CA ASN A 89 18.28 -1.24 -6.65
C ASN A 89 17.67 -2.04 -7.81
N ILE A 90 18.14 -1.78 -9.04
CA ILE A 90 17.56 -2.36 -10.26
C ILE A 90 18.66 -2.98 -11.12
N ASN A 91 18.40 -4.16 -11.66
CA ASN A 91 19.19 -4.75 -12.74
C ASN A 91 18.25 -5.26 -13.83
N GLU A 92 18.29 -4.63 -15.00
CA GLU A 92 17.35 -4.85 -16.10
C GLU A 92 18.01 -5.63 -17.26
N TYR A 93 17.19 -6.45 -17.93
CA TYR A 93 17.56 -7.12 -19.17
C TYR A 93 17.98 -6.11 -20.24
N SER A 94 19.24 -6.19 -20.66
CA SER A 94 19.79 -5.23 -21.61
C SER A 94 19.73 -5.72 -23.05
N LEU A 95 18.93 -5.03 -23.86
CA LEU A 95 18.85 -5.19 -25.32
C LEU A 95 20.11 -4.71 -26.06
N ARG A 96 21.16 -4.24 -25.35
CA ARG A 96 22.47 -3.96 -25.96
C ARG A 96 23.27 -5.25 -26.14
N TYR A 97 23.14 -6.13 -25.15
CA TYR A 97 23.92 -7.38 -25.06
C TYR A 97 23.12 -8.56 -25.58
N SER A 98 21.80 -8.53 -25.43
CA SER A 98 20.91 -9.64 -25.75
C SER A 98 19.90 -9.26 -26.83
N GLU A 99 19.35 -10.27 -27.48
CA GLU A 99 18.28 -10.09 -28.47
C GLU A 99 16.94 -9.80 -27.80
N ALA A 100 16.10 -9.01 -28.48
CA ALA A 100 14.74 -8.80 -28.02
C ALA A 100 13.93 -10.09 -28.16
N ARG A 101 13.03 -10.32 -27.20
CA ARG A 101 12.08 -11.42 -27.26
C ARG A 101 10.80 -10.92 -27.91
N ASP A 102 10.16 -11.74 -28.73
CA ASP A 102 8.85 -11.44 -29.32
C ASP A 102 7.73 -11.55 -28.28
N GLU A 103 7.74 -10.61 -27.34
CA GLU A 103 6.82 -10.55 -26.22
C GLU A 103 6.38 -9.11 -26.01
N PHE A 104 5.21 -8.79 -26.54
CA PHE A 104 4.61 -7.45 -26.48
C PHE A 104 3.32 -7.48 -25.67
N TYR A 105 3.04 -6.40 -24.95
CA TYR A 105 1.76 -6.19 -24.28
C TYR A 105 0.66 -5.93 -25.29
N CYS A 106 -0.43 -6.67 -25.15
CA CYS A 106 -1.72 -6.39 -25.77
C CYS A 106 -2.75 -6.14 -24.67
N PRO A 107 -3.50 -5.02 -24.71
CA PRO A 107 -4.48 -4.71 -23.67
C PRO A 107 -5.66 -5.66 -23.68
N ASP A 108 -6.14 -6.01 -22.49
CA ASP A 108 -7.43 -6.67 -22.31
C ASP A 108 -8.57 -5.73 -22.76
N PRO A 109 -9.54 -6.18 -23.59
CA PRO A 109 -10.70 -5.40 -23.98
C PRO A 109 -11.43 -4.68 -22.82
N GLU A 110 -11.48 -5.28 -21.62
CA GLU A 110 -12.13 -4.68 -20.45
C GLU A 110 -11.45 -3.39 -19.97
N HIS A 111 -10.16 -3.23 -20.27
CA HIS A 111 -9.35 -2.08 -19.88
C HIS A 111 -9.16 -1.08 -21.02
N ILE A 112 -9.80 -1.29 -22.17
CA ILE A 112 -9.87 -0.33 -23.28
C ILE A 112 -11.08 0.59 -23.04
N GLN A 113 -10.80 1.79 -22.58
CA GLN A 113 -11.78 2.78 -22.14
C GLN A 113 -11.37 4.17 -22.64
N PHE A 114 -12.30 5.12 -22.63
CA PHE A 114 -11.98 6.51 -22.98
C PHE A 114 -11.10 7.17 -21.90
N GLN A 115 -10.51 8.32 -22.26
CA GLN A 115 -9.76 9.14 -21.32
C GLN A 115 -10.69 9.70 -20.23
N SER A 116 -10.32 9.55 -18.96
CA SER A 116 -11.08 10.17 -17.88
C SER A 116 -10.95 11.70 -17.93
N SER A 117 -12.06 12.40 -17.76
CA SER A 117 -12.14 13.87 -17.68
C SER A 117 -11.62 14.43 -16.35
N LEU A 118 -11.74 13.64 -15.27
CA LEU A 118 -11.30 14.01 -13.92
C LEU A 118 -9.86 13.59 -13.65
N ASN A 119 -9.50 12.39 -14.11
CA ASN A 119 -8.18 11.82 -13.90
C ASN A 119 -7.43 11.72 -15.23
N LYS A 120 -6.56 12.69 -15.52
CA LYS A 120 -5.78 12.73 -16.78
C LYS A 120 -4.80 11.56 -16.96
N GLN A 121 -4.58 10.75 -15.94
CA GLN A 121 -3.76 9.53 -15.98
C GLN A 121 -4.61 8.24 -16.01
N GLY A 122 -5.93 8.37 -15.86
CA GLY A 122 -6.86 7.26 -15.79
C GLY A 122 -7.76 7.16 -17.01
N ARG A 123 -8.51 6.06 -17.03
CA ARG A 123 -9.50 5.76 -18.06
C ARG A 123 -10.90 5.76 -17.42
N LEU A 124 -11.91 6.15 -18.19
CA LEU A 124 -13.31 6.14 -17.77
C LEU A 124 -14.21 6.06 -19.00
N GLY A 125 -15.32 5.34 -18.86
CA GLY A 125 -16.34 5.24 -19.90
C GLY A 125 -16.11 4.08 -20.86
N GLU A 126 -17.20 3.68 -21.52
CA GLU A 126 -17.24 2.51 -22.38
C GLU A 126 -16.85 2.86 -23.82
N VAL A 127 -16.04 1.98 -24.42
CA VAL A 127 -15.64 2.05 -25.84
C VAL A 127 -16.39 0.96 -26.60
N SER A 128 -16.82 1.25 -27.84
CA SER A 128 -17.52 0.26 -28.66
C SER A 128 -16.63 -0.96 -28.95
N GLU A 129 -17.24 -2.14 -29.06
CA GLU A 129 -16.51 -3.39 -29.37
C GLU A 129 -15.71 -3.30 -30.69
N SER A 130 -16.24 -2.58 -31.68
CA SER A 130 -15.54 -2.30 -32.94
C SER A 130 -14.24 -1.51 -32.74
N LEU A 131 -14.26 -0.51 -31.84
CA LEU A 131 -13.08 0.29 -31.54
C LEU A 131 -12.11 -0.45 -30.63
N LYS A 132 -12.59 -1.26 -29.67
CA LYS A 132 -11.73 -2.16 -28.88
C LYS A 132 -10.97 -3.15 -29.76
N THR A 133 -11.67 -3.75 -30.73
CA THR A 133 -11.08 -4.65 -31.73
C THR A 133 -10.01 -3.92 -32.53
N LYS A 134 -10.33 -2.74 -33.07
CA LYS A 134 -9.38 -1.91 -33.81
C LYS A 134 -8.13 -1.54 -33.01
N VAL A 135 -8.28 -1.21 -31.72
CA VAL A 135 -7.14 -0.93 -30.83
C VAL A 135 -6.25 -2.17 -30.71
N ARG A 136 -6.83 -3.34 -30.46
CA ARG A 136 -6.05 -4.60 -30.35
C ARG A 136 -5.35 -4.97 -31.64
N ASP A 137 -6.03 -4.81 -32.78
CA ASP A 137 -5.45 -5.07 -34.10
C ASP A 137 -4.22 -4.18 -34.34
N TYR A 138 -4.30 -2.88 -34.03
CA TYR A 138 -3.14 -1.99 -34.15
C TYR A 138 -2.01 -2.32 -33.18
N PHE A 139 -2.31 -2.73 -31.94
CA PHE A 139 -1.29 -3.21 -31.00
C PHE A 139 -0.59 -4.45 -31.55
N GLN A 140 -1.32 -5.38 -32.16
CA GLN A 140 -0.74 -6.59 -32.75
C GLN A 140 0.06 -6.27 -34.03
N GLU A 141 -0.48 -5.44 -34.91
CA GLU A 141 0.14 -5.02 -36.17
C GLU A 141 1.50 -4.36 -35.91
N ILE A 142 1.56 -3.36 -35.01
CA ILE A 142 2.81 -2.66 -34.72
C ILE A 142 3.83 -3.58 -34.05
N SER A 143 3.38 -4.48 -33.16
CA SER A 143 4.25 -5.43 -32.47
C SER A 143 4.89 -6.40 -33.47
N ASN A 144 4.08 -7.02 -34.34
CA ASN A 144 4.57 -7.93 -35.37
C ASN A 144 5.51 -7.23 -36.34
N ARG A 145 5.07 -6.08 -36.89
CA ARG A 145 5.85 -5.39 -37.93
C ARG A 145 7.17 -4.85 -37.39
N SER A 146 7.18 -4.30 -36.18
CA SER A 146 8.41 -3.82 -35.56
C SER A 146 9.37 -4.96 -35.23
N PHE A 147 8.87 -6.13 -34.81
CA PHE A 147 9.70 -7.29 -34.54
C PHE A 147 10.28 -7.93 -35.81
N GLU A 148 9.51 -7.98 -36.91
CA GLU A 148 9.99 -8.39 -38.23
C GLU A 148 11.17 -7.52 -38.68
N ILE A 149 10.99 -6.19 -38.68
CA ILE A 149 12.04 -5.25 -39.09
C ILE A 149 13.26 -5.38 -38.16
N TYR A 150 13.03 -5.56 -36.85
CA TYR A 150 14.12 -5.76 -35.89
C TYR A 150 14.91 -7.03 -36.20
N SER A 151 14.21 -8.13 -36.51
CA SER A 151 14.82 -9.42 -36.84
C SER A 151 15.62 -9.33 -38.13
N GLU A 152 15.08 -8.70 -39.18
CA GLU A 152 15.80 -8.44 -40.43
C GLU A 152 17.10 -7.66 -40.21
N LEU A 153 17.07 -6.59 -39.39
CA LEU A 153 18.26 -5.80 -39.06
C LEU A 153 19.27 -6.59 -38.21
N ASN A 154 18.79 -7.38 -37.25
CA ASN A 154 19.65 -8.21 -36.39
C ASN A 154 20.34 -9.32 -37.20
N ASP A 155 19.61 -9.98 -38.10
CA ASP A 155 20.13 -11.01 -39.01
C ASP A 155 21.13 -10.44 -40.01
N ALA A 156 20.93 -9.19 -40.44
CA ALA A 156 21.89 -8.45 -41.26
C ALA A 156 23.15 -7.97 -40.49
N GLY A 157 23.24 -8.24 -39.18
CA GLY A 157 24.40 -7.89 -38.35
C GLY A 157 24.44 -6.43 -37.90
N VAL A 158 23.33 -5.70 -37.96
CA VAL A 158 23.24 -4.33 -37.41
C VAL A 158 23.45 -4.39 -35.90
N ALA A 159 24.20 -3.43 -35.34
CA ALA A 159 24.45 -3.36 -33.91
C ALA A 159 23.16 -3.37 -33.10
N ARG A 160 23.03 -4.33 -32.17
CA ARG A 160 21.82 -4.55 -31.34
C ARG A 160 21.34 -3.28 -30.63
N GLU A 161 22.28 -2.47 -30.14
CA GLU A 161 21.93 -1.24 -29.42
C GLU A 161 21.22 -0.18 -30.29
N LEU A 162 21.45 -0.22 -31.60
CA LEU A 162 20.78 0.60 -32.61
C LEU A 162 19.51 -0.09 -33.12
N ALA A 163 19.58 -1.37 -33.49
CA ALA A 163 18.47 -2.12 -34.07
C ALA A 163 17.24 -2.13 -33.16
N ARG A 164 17.42 -2.27 -31.84
CA ARG A 164 16.30 -2.24 -30.87
C ARG A 164 15.53 -0.92 -30.83
N ALA A 165 16.07 0.20 -31.36
CA ALA A 165 15.46 1.52 -31.22
C ALA A 165 14.14 1.65 -32.01
N ILE A 166 13.87 0.73 -32.94
CA ILE A 166 12.59 0.65 -33.66
C ILE A 166 11.50 -0.09 -32.88
N LEU A 167 11.86 -0.81 -31.80
CA LEU A 167 10.91 -1.58 -31.02
C LEU A 167 10.02 -0.65 -30.19
N PRO A 168 8.69 -0.85 -30.18
CA PRO A 168 7.75 -0.03 -29.43
C PRO A 168 7.86 -0.25 -27.91
N VAL A 169 7.41 0.75 -27.15
CA VAL A 169 7.48 0.74 -25.68
C VAL A 169 6.54 -0.28 -25.01
N ASN A 170 5.68 -0.97 -25.75
CA ASN A 170 4.87 -2.09 -25.25
C ASN A 170 5.62 -3.43 -25.25
N LEU A 171 6.86 -3.48 -25.75
CA LEU A 171 7.75 -4.64 -25.58
C LEU A 171 7.97 -4.93 -24.09
N TYR A 172 7.96 -6.22 -23.73
CA TYR A 172 8.28 -6.66 -22.38
C TYR A 172 9.79 -6.60 -22.11
N THR A 173 10.12 -6.15 -20.90
CA THR A 173 11.45 -6.23 -20.29
C THR A 173 11.34 -7.04 -18.98
N GLU A 174 12.49 -7.43 -18.45
CA GLU A 174 12.58 -8.13 -17.17
C GLU A 174 13.65 -7.49 -16.30
N TRP A 175 13.44 -7.49 -14.99
CA TRP A 175 14.46 -7.05 -14.06
C TRP A 175 14.43 -7.77 -12.73
N TYR A 176 15.53 -7.63 -12.00
CA TYR A 176 15.51 -7.72 -10.55
C TYR A 176 15.34 -6.33 -9.96
N TRP A 177 14.44 -6.21 -8.99
CA TRP A 177 14.16 -4.98 -8.27
C TRP A 177 14.20 -5.27 -6.77
N LYS A 178 15.11 -4.63 -6.05
CA LYS A 178 15.27 -4.78 -4.59
C LYS A 178 14.99 -3.47 -3.88
N ASN A 179 14.22 -3.50 -2.81
CA ASN A 179 13.93 -2.31 -2.00
C ASN A 179 13.52 -2.71 -0.57
N ASP A 180 13.70 -1.78 0.36
CA ASP A 180 13.23 -1.96 1.73
C ASP A 180 11.71 -1.73 1.85
N LEU A 181 11.12 -2.19 2.97
CA LEU A 181 9.69 -2.15 3.20
C LEU A 181 9.15 -0.71 3.29
N HIS A 182 9.88 0.24 3.88
CA HIS A 182 9.41 1.63 3.95
C HIS A 182 9.21 2.21 2.54
N ASN A 183 10.22 2.03 1.69
CA ASN A 183 10.19 2.52 0.32
C ASN A 183 9.25 1.70 -0.58
N LEU A 184 9.07 0.40 -0.31
CA LEU A 184 8.07 -0.43 -0.99
C LEU A 184 6.64 -0.01 -0.63
N LEU A 185 6.35 0.30 0.64
CA LEU A 185 5.05 0.84 1.05
C LEU A 185 4.79 2.22 0.42
N HIS A 186 5.83 3.04 0.24
CA HIS A 186 5.72 4.28 -0.53
C HIS A 186 5.41 4.02 -2.01
N PHE A 187 6.08 3.04 -2.62
CA PHE A 187 5.78 2.59 -3.99
C PHE A 187 4.31 2.15 -4.12
N VAL A 188 3.85 1.27 -3.23
CA VAL A 188 2.47 0.76 -3.23
C VAL A 188 1.47 1.91 -3.08
N GLY A 189 1.71 2.84 -2.16
CA GLY A 189 0.80 3.97 -1.94
C GLY A 189 0.63 4.89 -3.14
N LEU A 190 1.70 5.07 -3.94
CA LEU A 190 1.63 5.89 -5.16
C LEU A 190 1.13 5.10 -6.37
N ARG A 191 1.34 3.78 -6.40
CA ARG A 191 1.13 2.97 -7.61
C ARG A 191 -0.08 2.07 -7.55
N SER A 192 -0.66 1.81 -6.39
CA SER A 192 -1.99 1.21 -6.26
C SER A 192 -3.12 2.26 -6.25
N ASP A 193 -2.78 3.55 -6.21
CA ASP A 193 -3.76 4.63 -6.27
C ASP A 193 -4.51 4.66 -7.62
N SER A 194 -5.81 4.96 -7.58
CA SER A 194 -6.66 5.04 -8.78
C SER A 194 -6.19 6.06 -9.83
N HIS A 195 -5.39 7.06 -9.43
CA HIS A 195 -4.75 8.04 -10.32
C HIS A 195 -3.54 7.48 -11.05
N ALA A 196 -2.96 6.37 -10.61
CA ALA A 196 -1.91 5.70 -11.35
C ALA A 196 -2.50 4.96 -12.57
N GLN A 197 -1.71 4.88 -13.64
CA GLN A 197 -2.08 4.13 -14.83
C GLN A 197 -2.37 2.66 -14.47
N TYR A 198 -3.48 2.10 -14.98
CA TYR A 198 -3.94 0.75 -14.67
C TYR A 198 -2.82 -0.29 -14.69
N GLU A 199 -1.99 -0.30 -15.73
CA GLU A 199 -0.97 -1.33 -15.89
C GLU A 199 0.05 -1.37 -14.75
N ILE A 200 0.51 -0.23 -14.21
CA ILE A 200 1.44 -0.24 -13.06
C ILE A 200 0.74 -0.61 -11.76
N ARG A 201 -0.58 -0.36 -11.64
CA ARG A 201 -1.36 -0.78 -10.47
C ARG A 201 -1.37 -2.29 -10.31
N VAL A 202 -1.56 -3.02 -11.40
CA VAL A 202 -1.53 -4.50 -11.41
C VAL A 202 -0.24 -5.05 -10.80
N PHE A 203 0.92 -4.46 -11.14
CA PHE A 203 2.20 -4.86 -10.54
C PHE A 203 2.31 -4.45 -9.07
N SER A 204 1.84 -3.25 -8.73
CA SER A 204 1.83 -2.73 -7.35
C SER A 204 1.00 -3.62 -6.41
N ASP A 205 -0.20 -4.01 -6.85
CA ASP A 205 -1.12 -4.85 -6.08
C ASP A 205 -0.54 -6.27 -5.92
N ALA A 206 0.11 -6.81 -6.95
CA ALA A 206 0.82 -8.09 -6.84
C ALA A 206 1.98 -8.05 -5.84
N MET A 207 2.70 -6.93 -5.75
CA MET A 207 3.76 -6.74 -4.73
C MET A 207 3.17 -6.57 -3.32
N ALA A 208 2.03 -5.89 -3.19
CA ALA A 208 1.32 -5.73 -1.92
C ALA A 208 0.94 -7.09 -1.31
N GLU A 209 0.54 -8.07 -2.13
CA GLU A 209 0.30 -9.44 -1.67
C GLU A 209 1.55 -10.10 -1.05
N SER A 210 2.74 -9.77 -1.55
CA SER A 210 4.00 -10.24 -0.96
C SER A 210 4.30 -9.55 0.37
N VAL A 211 4.04 -8.24 0.46
CA VAL A 211 4.19 -7.47 1.71
C VAL A 211 3.27 -8.00 2.80
N LYS A 212 1.99 -8.23 2.47
CA LYS A 212 0.98 -8.78 3.39
C LYS A 212 1.39 -10.14 3.97
N LYS A 213 2.10 -10.96 3.19
CA LYS A 213 2.61 -12.27 3.63
C LYS A 213 3.84 -12.16 4.52
N VAL A 214 4.77 -11.28 4.20
CA VAL A 214 6.08 -11.15 4.89
C VAL A 214 5.99 -10.32 6.17
N ALA A 215 5.21 -9.23 6.16
CA ALA A 215 5.07 -8.30 7.28
C ALA A 215 3.58 -7.93 7.49
N PRO A 216 2.73 -8.88 7.91
CA PRO A 216 1.28 -8.67 8.04
C PRO A 216 0.90 -7.53 9.01
N PHE A 217 1.61 -7.34 10.13
CA PHE A 217 1.28 -6.26 11.08
C PHE A 217 1.71 -4.89 10.55
N ALA A 218 2.84 -4.82 9.84
CA ALA A 218 3.25 -3.60 9.15
C ALA A 218 2.26 -3.26 8.02
N TRP A 219 1.79 -4.26 7.27
CA TRP A 219 0.77 -4.08 6.23
C TRP A 219 -0.54 -3.57 6.81
N GLU A 220 -1.03 -4.19 7.89
CA GLU A 220 -2.23 -3.75 8.61
C GLU A 220 -2.10 -2.29 9.09
N ALA A 221 -0.99 -1.96 9.76
CA ALA A 221 -0.74 -0.60 10.22
C ALA A 221 -0.67 0.40 9.05
N TYR A 222 -0.08 0.01 7.92
CA TYR A 222 -0.02 0.84 6.73
C TYR A 222 -1.43 1.11 6.16
N GLN A 223 -2.27 0.09 6.07
CA GLN A 223 -3.66 0.26 5.63
C GLN A 223 -4.41 1.24 6.54
N ASP A 224 -4.35 1.04 7.85
CA ASP A 224 -5.09 1.86 8.81
C ASP A 224 -4.63 3.33 8.83
N TYR A 225 -3.32 3.57 8.88
CA TYR A 225 -2.79 4.92 9.14
C TYR A 225 -2.40 5.71 7.89
N VAL A 226 -2.07 5.02 6.80
CA VAL A 226 -1.56 5.67 5.59
C VAL A 226 -2.59 5.65 4.47
N VAL A 227 -3.29 4.53 4.27
CA VAL A 227 -4.28 4.40 3.18
C VAL A 227 -5.65 4.90 3.61
N SER A 228 -6.19 4.38 4.71
CA SER A 228 -7.52 4.74 5.23
C SER A 228 -7.50 5.96 6.16
N GLY A 229 -6.32 6.37 6.62
CA GLY A 229 -6.16 7.53 7.50
C GLY A 229 -6.38 8.86 6.78
N LEU A 230 -7.05 9.81 7.45
CA LEU A 230 -7.21 11.17 6.95
C LEU A 230 -6.07 12.08 7.41
N ARG A 231 -5.52 12.85 6.48
CA ARG A 231 -4.57 13.93 6.77
C ARG A 231 -5.23 15.26 6.46
N PHE A 232 -5.37 16.09 7.48
CA PHE A 232 -5.86 17.45 7.33
C PHE A 232 -4.67 18.41 7.14
N SER A 233 -4.77 19.28 6.15
CA SER A 233 -3.97 20.48 6.02
C SER A 233 -4.31 21.47 7.14
N ARG A 234 -3.45 22.46 7.34
CA ARG A 234 -3.70 23.53 8.32
C ARG A 234 -5.05 24.23 8.11
N ILE A 235 -5.47 24.43 6.86
CA ILE A 235 -6.73 25.12 6.55
C ILE A 235 -7.92 24.24 6.94
N GLU A 236 -7.88 22.96 6.59
CA GLU A 236 -8.94 22.00 6.96
C GLU A 236 -9.02 21.83 8.49
N GLN A 237 -7.88 21.79 9.19
CA GLN A 237 -7.84 21.78 10.66
C GLN A 237 -8.50 23.02 11.26
N GLY A 238 -8.16 24.22 10.76
CA GLY A 238 -8.75 25.46 11.25
C GLY A 238 -10.27 25.54 11.04
N LEU A 239 -10.80 24.93 9.99
CA LEU A 239 -12.26 24.83 9.79
C LEU A 239 -12.92 23.90 10.81
N LEU A 240 -12.26 22.81 11.21
CA LEU A 240 -12.76 21.94 12.27
C LEU A 240 -12.73 22.66 13.62
N GLU A 241 -11.61 23.28 13.99
CA GLU A 241 -11.44 24.01 15.26
C GLU A 241 -12.47 25.14 15.45
N GLN A 242 -12.82 25.86 14.38
CA GLN A 242 -13.78 26.97 14.46
C GLN A 242 -15.24 26.53 14.53
N ASN A 243 -15.58 25.39 13.93
CA ASN A 243 -16.97 25.02 13.68
C ASN A 243 -17.42 23.79 14.46
N LEU A 244 -16.53 23.11 15.19
CA LEU A 244 -16.88 21.95 16.00
C LEU A 244 -17.40 22.41 17.38
N PRO A 245 -18.69 22.24 17.71
CA PRO A 245 -19.21 22.68 19.00
C PRO A 245 -18.64 21.84 20.15
N ASP A 246 -18.33 22.45 21.29
CA ASP A 246 -17.79 21.75 22.47
C ASP A 246 -18.66 20.56 22.90
N ARG A 247 -19.99 20.68 22.77
CA ARG A 247 -20.93 19.59 23.08
C ARG A 247 -20.65 18.33 22.25
N VAL A 248 -20.34 18.49 20.97
CA VAL A 248 -20.02 17.37 20.08
C VAL A 248 -18.68 16.76 20.48
N VAL A 249 -17.70 17.59 20.84
CA VAL A 249 -16.42 17.11 21.37
C VAL A 249 -16.64 16.30 22.65
N ASP A 250 -17.46 16.79 23.58
CA ASP A 250 -17.78 16.08 24.83
C ASP A 250 -18.48 14.75 24.59
N ASP A 251 -19.49 14.72 23.70
CA ASP A 251 -20.20 13.48 23.35
C ASP A 251 -19.21 12.42 22.81
N ILE A 252 -18.32 12.80 21.88
CA ILE A 252 -17.30 11.89 21.32
C ILE A 252 -16.28 11.47 22.40
N MET A 253 -15.88 12.41 23.27
CA MET A 253 -14.95 12.15 24.34
C MET A 253 -15.49 11.10 25.31
N GLU A 254 -16.78 11.18 25.64
CA GLU A 254 -17.46 10.21 26.50
C GLU A 254 -17.45 8.81 25.87
N ASP A 255 -17.78 8.70 24.58
CA ASP A 255 -17.68 7.44 23.82
C ASP A 255 -16.26 6.84 23.87
N ILE A 256 -15.23 7.68 23.73
CA ILE A 256 -13.85 7.24 23.85
C ILE A 256 -13.54 6.72 25.26
N VAL A 257 -14.08 7.34 26.32
CA VAL A 257 -13.90 6.84 27.69
C VAL A 257 -14.53 5.44 27.86
N TYR A 258 -15.74 5.23 27.33
CA TYR A 258 -16.38 3.91 27.31
C TYR A 258 -15.50 2.90 26.59
N GLN A 259 -15.04 3.20 25.37
CA GLN A 259 -14.18 2.31 24.60
C GLN A 259 -12.85 2.01 25.31
N ILE A 260 -12.20 3.00 25.93
CA ILE A 260 -10.98 2.77 26.72
C ILE A 260 -11.28 1.83 27.89
N THR A 261 -12.39 2.03 28.58
CA THR A 261 -12.82 1.21 29.73
C THR A 261 -13.06 -0.24 29.30
N ALA A 262 -13.85 -0.45 28.24
CA ALA A 262 -14.09 -1.76 27.63
C ALA A 262 -12.78 -2.43 27.18
N SER A 263 -11.90 -1.68 26.52
CA SER A 263 -10.61 -2.20 26.06
C SER A 263 -9.68 -2.59 27.21
N LEU A 264 -9.66 -1.82 28.30
CA LEU A 264 -8.88 -2.12 29.50
C LEU A 264 -9.45 -3.34 30.24
N HIS A 265 -10.77 -3.51 30.28
CA HIS A 265 -11.43 -4.68 30.85
C HIS A 265 -11.17 -5.93 30.00
N ASN A 266 -11.30 -5.83 28.67
CA ASN A 266 -10.98 -6.94 27.77
C ASN A 266 -9.52 -7.42 27.89
N ASN A 267 -8.57 -6.49 28.06
CA ASN A 267 -7.16 -6.82 28.25
C ASN A 267 -6.84 -7.41 29.64
N LYS A 268 -7.57 -6.97 30.66
CA LYS A 268 -7.45 -7.47 32.03
C LYS A 268 -8.84 -7.39 32.68
N PRO A 269 -9.57 -8.53 32.70
CA PRO A 269 -10.92 -8.57 33.28
C PRO A 269 -10.95 -8.06 34.71
N ARG A 270 -12.04 -7.40 35.06
CA ARG A 270 -12.33 -6.79 36.36
C ARG A 270 -13.74 -7.16 36.77
N GLU A 271 -14.04 -7.07 38.06
CA GLU A 271 -15.40 -7.31 38.55
C GLU A 271 -16.33 -6.15 38.14
N ASP A 272 -17.63 -6.42 37.98
CA ASP A 272 -18.59 -5.44 37.45
C ASP A 272 -18.63 -4.15 38.28
N HIS A 273 -18.56 -4.27 39.61
CA HIS A 273 -18.54 -3.14 40.53
C HIS A 273 -17.27 -2.25 40.41
N GLU A 274 -16.22 -2.73 39.75
CA GLU A 274 -15.00 -1.95 39.51
C GLU A 274 -15.06 -1.16 38.18
N LEU A 275 -16.02 -1.46 37.30
CA LEU A 275 -16.09 -0.90 35.95
C LEU A 275 -16.44 0.58 35.95
N PHE A 276 -17.45 0.99 36.73
CA PHE A 276 -17.80 2.40 36.85
C PHE A 276 -16.65 3.22 37.47
N SER A 277 -15.94 2.67 38.46
CA SER A 277 -14.76 3.32 39.04
C SER A 277 -13.64 3.48 38.00
N LEU A 278 -13.39 2.45 37.18
CA LEU A 278 -12.42 2.51 36.09
C LEU A 278 -12.82 3.57 35.06
N TYR A 279 -14.10 3.64 34.70
CA TYR A 279 -14.68 4.62 33.80
C TYR A 279 -14.45 6.05 34.28
N LYS A 280 -14.81 6.36 35.53
CA LYS A 280 -14.53 7.68 36.14
C LYS A 280 -13.03 7.99 36.15
N LYS A 281 -12.17 7.00 36.40
CA LYS A 281 -10.71 7.16 36.33
C LYS A 281 -10.18 7.48 34.93
N GLN A 282 -10.88 7.04 33.88
CA GLN A 282 -10.57 7.43 32.50
C GLN A 282 -11.16 8.81 32.12
N GLY A 283 -11.87 9.46 33.04
CA GLY A 283 -12.43 10.81 32.91
C GLY A 283 -13.84 10.85 32.33
N GLY A 284 -14.66 9.83 32.58
CA GLY A 284 -16.07 9.82 32.19
C GLY A 284 -16.93 10.68 33.11
N HIS A 285 -17.97 11.28 32.57
CA HIS A 285 -18.85 12.24 33.23
C HIS A 285 -20.23 11.68 33.59
N ASP A 286 -20.71 10.66 32.90
CA ASP A 286 -21.99 9.99 33.12
C ASP A 286 -22.21 9.53 34.57
N SER A 287 -23.49 9.44 34.93
CA SER A 287 -23.95 8.85 36.19
C SER A 287 -23.74 7.33 36.17
N GLU A 288 -23.78 6.69 37.34
CA GLU A 288 -23.64 5.23 37.41
C GLU A 288 -24.81 4.51 36.72
N GLU A 289 -26.01 5.09 36.76
CA GLU A 289 -27.20 4.56 36.08
C GLU A 289 -27.04 4.62 34.56
N ASP A 290 -26.65 5.78 34.02
CA ASP A 290 -26.42 5.96 32.58
C ASP A 290 -25.27 5.07 32.08
N PHE A 291 -24.20 4.96 32.88
CA PHE A 291 -23.08 4.06 32.59
C PHE A 291 -23.53 2.62 32.46
N ASN A 292 -24.29 2.10 33.44
CA ASN A 292 -24.76 0.73 33.41
C ASN A 292 -25.69 0.48 32.21
N LEU A 293 -26.61 1.41 31.92
CA LEU A 293 -27.50 1.31 30.75
C LEU A 293 -26.73 1.18 29.44
N LYS A 294 -25.69 1.99 29.26
CA LYS A 294 -24.87 1.96 28.04
C LYS A 294 -23.89 0.79 28.02
N TRP A 295 -23.38 0.38 29.17
CA TRP A 295 -22.50 -0.78 29.28
C TRP A 295 -23.23 -2.08 28.96
N ASP A 296 -24.43 -2.23 29.50
CA ASP A 296 -25.28 -3.43 29.33
C ASP A 296 -25.89 -3.53 27.93
N SER A 297 -25.89 -2.45 27.13
CA SER A 297 -26.33 -2.51 25.73
C SER A 297 -25.45 -3.43 24.88
N GLY A 298 -24.19 -3.64 25.29
CA GLY A 298 -23.22 -4.46 24.55
C GLY A 298 -22.72 -3.80 23.26
N GLU A 299 -23.03 -2.53 23.01
CA GLU A 299 -22.66 -1.80 21.79
C GLU A 299 -21.25 -1.18 21.85
N ILE A 300 -20.58 -1.26 23.01
CA ILE A 300 -19.26 -0.65 23.19
C ILE A 300 -18.17 -1.51 22.55
N GLU A 301 -17.58 -0.99 21.48
CA GLU A 301 -16.45 -1.64 20.81
C GLU A 301 -15.14 -1.50 21.59
N VAL A 302 -14.29 -2.52 21.50
CA VAL A 302 -12.92 -2.46 22.01
C VAL A 302 -11.97 -1.90 20.95
N GLY A 303 -10.94 -1.20 21.39
CA GLY A 303 -9.94 -0.58 20.54
C GLY A 303 -8.55 -0.54 21.16
N ASN A 304 -7.62 0.11 20.46
CA ASN A 304 -6.28 0.32 20.99
C ASN A 304 -6.28 1.47 22.01
N VAL A 305 -6.12 1.13 23.29
CA VAL A 305 -6.11 2.08 24.41
C VAL A 305 -5.16 3.26 24.20
N ARG A 306 -3.97 3.05 23.64
CA ARG A 306 -3.01 4.13 23.42
C ARG A 306 -3.50 5.10 22.34
N GLU A 307 -4.05 4.55 21.26
CA GLU A 307 -4.57 5.34 20.14
C GLU A 307 -5.79 6.18 20.54
N LEU A 308 -6.69 5.58 21.32
CA LEU A 308 -7.87 6.23 21.87
C LEU A 308 -7.48 7.37 22.83
N ARG A 309 -6.49 7.16 23.70
CA ARG A 309 -5.97 8.22 24.57
C ARG A 309 -5.33 9.38 23.81
N GLU A 310 -4.50 9.07 22.81
CA GLU A 310 -3.92 10.11 21.95
C GLU A 310 -5.01 10.85 21.14
N PHE A 311 -6.10 10.18 20.75
CA PHE A 311 -7.22 10.84 20.08
C PHE A 311 -8.00 11.74 21.05
N LYS A 312 -8.24 11.26 22.28
CA LYS A 312 -8.81 12.05 23.38
C LYS A 312 -8.04 13.37 23.59
N GLU A 313 -6.71 13.30 23.65
CA GLU A 313 -5.86 14.49 23.79
C GLU A 313 -5.98 15.45 22.60
N LYS A 314 -6.05 14.93 21.37
CA LYS A 314 -6.26 15.75 20.16
C LYS A 314 -7.61 16.44 20.17
N LEU A 315 -8.68 15.74 20.55
CA LEU A 315 -10.02 16.33 20.65
C LEU A 315 -10.08 17.44 21.69
N LEU A 316 -9.44 17.25 22.85
CA LEU A 316 -9.34 18.30 23.87
C LEU A 316 -8.65 19.57 23.32
N SER A 317 -7.65 19.42 22.46
CA SER A 317 -6.98 20.56 21.84
C SER A 317 -7.84 21.33 20.82
N LEU A 318 -8.97 20.76 20.39
CA LEU A 318 -9.94 21.41 19.50
C LEU A 318 -10.99 22.24 20.24
N LYS A 319 -11.06 22.14 21.58
CA LYS A 319 -11.94 22.99 22.38
C LYS A 319 -11.36 24.40 22.48
N ASN A 320 -12.23 25.41 22.30
CA ASN A 320 -11.86 26.82 22.35
C ASN A 320 -11.82 27.39 23.77
#